data_AF-A0A8C9DK47-F1
#
_entry.id   AF-A0A8C9DK47-F1
#
_cell.length_a   1.000
_cell.length_b   1.000
_cell.length_c   1.000
_cell.angle_alpha   90.00
_cell.angle_beta   90.00
_cell.angle_gamma   90.00
#
_symmetry.space_group_name_H-M   'P 1'
#
loop_
_entity.id
_entity.type
_entity.pdbx_description
1 polymer ?
#
loop_
_entity_poly.entity_id
_entity_poly.type
_entity_poly.pdbx_seq_one_letter_code
_entity_poly.pdbx_strand_id
1 'polypeptide(L)'
;MEKIDSWKCSFESGWLTGWLPTWCPTSMSHLKEAEEKILKCVPCTYKKEPVHISNGNKIWTLKCSHNISNKTPLVLLHGFGGGLGLWALNFGDLCTDRPVYAFDLLGFGRSSRPRFDSDAEEAENQFVESIEEWRCALGLDKVILLGHNLGGFLAAAYSLKYPSRVSHLILVEPWGFPERPDLADQDRPIPVWIRALGAALTPFNPLASLRIAGPFVVRQLSRI
;
A
#
# COMPACT_ATOMS: atom_id res chain seq x y z
N MET A 1 -1.94 -33.73 -1.28
CA MET A 1 -3.35 -33.86 -1.70
C MET A 1 -3.97 -32.48 -1.48
N GLU A 2 -3.63 -31.56 -2.39
CA GLU A 2 -3.98 -30.13 -2.31
C GLU A 2 -5.37 -29.89 -2.90
N LYS A 3 -6.21 -29.15 -2.17
CA LYS A 3 -7.39 -28.49 -2.74
C LYS A 3 -6.95 -27.16 -3.33
N ILE A 4 -6.98 -27.08 -4.65
CA ILE A 4 -6.86 -25.83 -5.42
C ILE A 4 -8.26 -25.21 -5.44
N ASP A 5 -8.46 -24.12 -4.70
CA ASP A 5 -9.70 -23.34 -4.76
C ASP A 5 -9.75 -22.55 -6.06
N SER A 6 -10.44 -23.11 -7.05
CA SER A 6 -10.79 -22.43 -8.29
C SER A 6 -11.93 -21.45 -8.06
N TRP A 7 -11.62 -20.17 -7.93
CA TRP A 7 -12.63 -19.11 -8.08
C TRP A 7 -12.92 -18.90 -9.57
N LYS A 8 -13.83 -19.71 -10.13
CA LYS A 8 -14.46 -19.40 -11.42
C LYS A 8 -15.70 -18.57 -11.16
N CYS A 9 -15.62 -17.27 -11.42
CA CYS A 9 -16.79 -16.41 -11.51
C CYS A 9 -17.43 -16.66 -12.89
N SER A 10 -18.49 -17.46 -12.94
CA SER A 10 -19.30 -17.65 -14.16
C SER A 10 -20.27 -16.48 -14.30
N PHE A 11 -19.89 -15.45 -15.04
CA PHE A 11 -20.83 -14.50 -15.61
C PHE A 11 -21.23 -14.98 -17.00
N GLU A 12 -22.52 -15.26 -17.20
CA GLU A 12 -23.06 -15.46 -18.55
C GLU A 12 -22.83 -14.19 -19.38
N SER A 13 -22.05 -14.32 -20.45
CA SER A 13 -21.60 -13.23 -21.30
C SER A 13 -22.69 -12.83 -22.30
N GLY A 14 -23.46 -11.79 -21.98
CA GLY A 14 -24.20 -11.03 -22.99
C GLY A 14 -23.25 -10.17 -23.82
N TRP A 15 -23.59 -9.88 -25.07
CA TRP A 15 -22.75 -9.08 -26.00
C TRP A 15 -22.34 -7.69 -25.49
N LEU A 16 -23.02 -7.16 -24.45
CA LEU A 16 -22.70 -5.89 -23.77
C LEU A 16 -21.61 -6.02 -22.69
N THR A 17 -21.36 -7.20 -22.13
CA THR A 17 -20.38 -7.39 -21.03
C THR A 17 -18.94 -7.58 -21.51
N GLY A 18 -18.73 -7.81 -22.80
CA GLY A 18 -17.39 -7.89 -23.43
C GLY A 18 -16.75 -6.53 -23.75
N TRP A 19 -17.50 -5.43 -23.69
CA TRP A 19 -17.05 -4.09 -24.11
C TRP A 19 -16.69 -3.15 -22.96
N LEU A 20 -17.17 -3.44 -21.74
CA LEU A 20 -16.75 -2.74 -20.53
C LEU A 20 -15.46 -3.43 -20.05
N PRO A 21 -14.38 -2.71 -19.68
CA PRO A 21 -13.30 -3.33 -18.94
C PRO A 21 -13.91 -3.84 -17.64
N THR A 22 -14.20 -5.14 -17.59
CA THR A 22 -14.53 -5.81 -16.34
C THR A 22 -13.34 -5.54 -15.43
N TRP A 23 -13.63 -5.13 -14.18
CA TRP A 23 -12.58 -5.07 -13.18
C TRP A 23 -11.97 -6.47 -13.12
N CYS A 24 -10.78 -6.62 -13.68
CA CYS A 24 -10.05 -7.88 -13.64
C CYS A 24 -9.49 -7.99 -12.23
N PRO A 25 -9.96 -8.97 -11.43
CA PRO A 25 -9.32 -9.24 -10.16
C PRO A 25 -7.84 -9.46 -10.41
N THR A 26 -6.99 -8.85 -9.59
CA THR A 26 -5.56 -8.89 -9.82
C THR A 26 -5.08 -10.34 -9.80
N SER A 27 -4.64 -10.85 -10.95
CA SER A 27 -4.11 -12.21 -11.04
C SER A 27 -2.79 -12.30 -10.28
N MET A 28 -2.65 -13.30 -9.40
CA MET A 28 -1.42 -13.55 -8.67
C MET A 28 -0.24 -13.86 -9.60
N SER A 29 -0.49 -14.47 -10.77
CA SER A 29 0.56 -14.70 -11.77
C SER A 29 1.05 -13.39 -12.38
N HIS A 30 0.13 -12.48 -12.73
CA HIS A 30 0.49 -11.17 -13.29
C HIS A 30 1.20 -10.28 -12.26
N LEU A 31 0.78 -10.33 -10.98
CA LEU A 31 1.50 -9.64 -9.90
C LEU A 31 2.93 -10.15 -9.75
N LYS A 32 3.11 -11.47 -9.76
CA LYS A 32 4.43 -12.09 -9.69
C LYS A 32 5.30 -11.66 -10.88
N GLU A 33 4.75 -11.71 -12.10
CA GLU A 33 5.48 -11.31 -13.31
C GLU A 33 5.86 -9.82 -13.31
N ALA A 34 4.93 -8.94 -12.90
CA ALA A 34 5.19 -7.51 -12.79
C ALA A 34 6.27 -7.22 -11.75
N GLU A 35 6.20 -7.84 -10.58
CA GLU A 35 7.24 -7.74 -9.55
C GLU A 35 8.59 -8.24 -10.07
N GLU A 36 8.64 -9.38 -10.75
CA GLU A 36 9.88 -9.90 -11.33
C GLU A 36 10.49 -8.95 -12.36
N LYS A 37 9.67 -8.31 -13.21
CA LYS A 37 10.13 -7.29 -14.16
C LYS A 37 10.71 -6.07 -13.44
N ILE A 38 10.05 -5.58 -12.40
CA ILE A 38 10.51 -4.43 -11.60
C ILE A 38 11.84 -4.77 -10.89
N LEU A 39 11.89 -5.93 -10.23
CA LEU A 39 13.05 -6.32 -9.43
C LEU A 39 14.27 -6.76 -10.25
N LYS A 40 14.10 -7.02 -11.55
CA LYS A 40 15.22 -7.28 -12.47
C LYS A 40 16.17 -6.08 -12.58
N CYS A 41 15.67 -4.87 -12.34
CA CYS A 41 16.45 -3.63 -12.41
C CYS A 41 17.15 -3.27 -11.09
N VAL A 42 16.97 -4.07 -10.03
CA VAL A 42 17.50 -3.77 -8.69
C VAL A 42 18.95 -4.23 -8.59
N PRO A 43 19.91 -3.33 -8.31
CA PRO A 43 21.34 -3.63 -8.34
C PRO A 43 21.86 -4.25 -7.02
N CYS A 44 21.08 -5.10 -6.36
CA CYS A 44 21.49 -5.75 -5.09
C CYS A 44 20.96 -7.18 -4.97
N THR A 45 21.62 -7.98 -4.12
CA THR A 45 21.13 -9.31 -3.76
C THR A 45 19.94 -9.19 -2.81
N TYR A 46 18.86 -9.91 -3.11
CA TYR A 46 17.67 -9.95 -2.28
C TYR A 46 17.09 -11.36 -2.14
N LYS A 47 16.39 -11.60 -1.03
CA LYS A 47 15.60 -12.82 -0.78
C LYS A 47 14.13 -12.43 -0.65
N LYS A 48 13.24 -13.22 -1.26
CA LYS A 48 11.79 -13.04 -1.17
C LYS A 48 11.16 -14.22 -0.47
N GLU A 49 10.30 -13.98 0.50
CA GLU A 49 9.59 -15.04 1.20
C GLU A 49 8.24 -14.58 1.77
N PRO A 50 7.25 -15.48 1.85
CA PRO A 50 6.04 -15.22 2.60
C PRO A 50 6.32 -15.39 4.09
N VAL A 51 6.06 -14.34 4.87
CA VAL A 51 6.07 -14.39 6.34
C VAL A 51 4.66 -14.67 6.81
N HIS A 52 4.47 -15.77 7.55
CA HIS A 52 3.15 -16.13 8.05
C HIS A 52 2.85 -15.38 9.34
N ILE A 53 1.63 -14.85 9.42
CA ILE A 53 1.11 -14.12 10.57
C ILE A 53 -0.17 -14.84 11.06
N SER A 54 -0.87 -14.28 12.05
CA SER A 54 -2.07 -14.91 12.62
C SER A 54 -3.18 -15.13 11.59
N ASN A 55 -4.15 -15.98 11.96
CA ASN A 55 -5.34 -16.27 11.13
C ASN A 55 -5.03 -16.86 9.74
N GLY A 56 -3.88 -17.53 9.58
CA GLY A 56 -3.46 -18.12 8.31
C GLY A 56 -3.08 -17.10 7.24
N ASN A 57 -2.90 -15.83 7.62
CA ASN A 57 -2.49 -14.78 6.71
C ASN A 57 -0.98 -14.82 6.47
N LYS A 58 -0.57 -14.23 5.35
CA LYS A 58 0.84 -14.05 5.00
C LYS A 58 1.12 -12.64 4.53
N ILE A 59 2.32 -12.17 4.86
CA ILE A 59 2.91 -10.91 4.41
C ILE A 59 4.05 -11.23 3.45
N TRP A 60 3.89 -10.82 2.20
CA TRP A 60 4.90 -11.01 1.17
C TRP A 60 6.07 -10.05 1.39
N THR A 61 7.25 -10.61 1.66
CA THR A 61 8.40 -9.84 2.15
C THR A 61 9.60 -10.01 1.22
N LEU A 62 10.35 -8.93 1.06
CA LEU A 62 11.64 -8.87 0.40
C LEU A 62 12.69 -8.34 1.38
N LYS A 63 13.82 -9.01 1.45
CA LYS A 63 14.99 -8.62 2.25
C LYS A 63 16.18 -8.37 1.34
N CYS A 64 16.78 -7.18 1.43
CA CYS A 64 18.03 -6.82 0.78
C CYS A 64 19.15 -6.68 1.82
N SER A 65 20.35 -7.15 1.47
CA SER A 65 21.57 -6.88 2.25
C SER A 65 22.79 -7.17 1.39
N HIS A 66 23.77 -6.27 1.36
CA HIS A 66 25.07 -6.55 0.72
C HIS A 66 25.97 -7.45 1.57
N ASN A 67 25.95 -7.29 2.89
CA ASN A 67 26.77 -8.06 3.84
C ASN A 67 25.96 -8.48 5.08
N ILE A 68 26.51 -9.37 5.91
CA ILE A 68 25.97 -9.63 7.25
C ILE A 68 26.25 -8.37 8.08
N SER A 69 25.19 -7.65 8.44
CA SER A 69 25.26 -6.43 9.25
C SER A 69 24.36 -6.58 10.48
N ASN A 70 24.90 -6.25 11.65
CA ASN A 70 24.16 -6.20 12.91
C ASN A 70 23.56 -4.82 13.18
N LYS A 71 23.62 -3.89 12.20
CA LYS A 71 22.97 -2.58 12.33
C LYS A 71 21.45 -2.75 12.36
N THR A 72 20.77 -1.82 13.02
CA THR A 72 19.31 -1.78 13.09
C THR A 72 18.70 -1.86 11.67
N PRO A 73 17.82 -2.83 11.39
CA PRO A 73 17.23 -2.98 10.07
C PRO A 73 16.33 -1.79 9.71
N LEU A 74 16.29 -1.46 8.43
CA LEU A 74 15.36 -0.48 7.86
C LEU A 74 14.19 -1.23 7.25
N VAL A 75 12.96 -0.82 7.57
CA VAL A 75 11.72 -1.40 7.08
C VAL A 75 10.96 -0.36 6.27
N LEU A 76 10.57 -0.72 5.06
CA LEU A 76 9.95 0.17 4.08
C LEU A 76 8.47 -0.19 3.87
N LEU A 77 7.55 0.72 4.20
CA LEU A 77 6.10 0.57 4.03
C LEU A 77 5.62 1.37 2.82
N HIS A 78 5.02 0.68 1.85
CA HIS A 78 4.49 1.33 0.64
C HIS A 78 3.16 2.06 0.89
N GLY A 79 2.76 2.92 -0.04
CA GLY A 79 1.49 3.65 -0.01
C GLY A 79 0.29 2.86 -0.54
N PHE A 80 -0.89 3.47 -0.50
CA PHE A 80 -2.14 2.87 -0.98
C PHE A 80 -2.05 2.45 -2.45
N GLY A 81 -2.52 1.24 -2.76
CA GLY A 81 -2.47 0.67 -4.12
C GLY A 81 -1.08 0.25 -4.59
N GLY A 82 -0.05 0.40 -3.73
CA GLY A 82 1.32 0.01 -4.01
C GLY A 82 1.66 -1.43 -3.62
N GLY A 83 2.96 -1.70 -3.66
CA GLY A 83 3.62 -2.91 -3.17
C GLY A 83 5.10 -2.61 -2.94
N LEU A 84 5.86 -3.60 -2.50
CA LEU A 84 7.29 -3.50 -2.24
C LEU A 84 8.10 -3.02 -3.47
N GLY A 85 7.55 -3.20 -4.68
CA GLY A 85 8.15 -2.73 -5.94
C GLY A 85 8.29 -1.20 -6.02
N LEU A 86 7.56 -0.44 -5.18
CA LEU A 86 7.72 1.01 -5.05
C LEU A 86 9.17 1.41 -4.74
N TRP A 87 9.88 0.57 -4.00
CA TRP A 87 11.22 0.85 -3.48
C TRP A 87 12.36 0.34 -4.37
N ALA A 88 12.06 -0.15 -5.58
CA ALA A 88 13.03 -0.83 -6.44
C ALA A 88 14.30 0.00 -6.68
N LEU A 89 14.16 1.30 -6.94
CA LEU A 89 15.28 2.20 -7.20
C LEU A 89 16.01 2.64 -5.92
N ASN A 90 15.46 2.37 -4.72
CA ASN A 90 16.05 2.76 -3.45
C ASN A 90 16.85 1.60 -2.81
N PHE A 91 16.54 0.35 -3.13
CA PHE A 91 17.13 -0.81 -2.46
C PHE A 91 18.65 -0.84 -2.51
N GLY A 92 19.25 -0.57 -3.69
CA GLY A 92 20.70 -0.63 -3.88
C GLY A 92 21.46 0.23 -2.87
N ASP A 93 21.08 1.50 -2.77
CA ASP A 93 21.74 2.44 -1.87
C ASP A 93 21.42 2.15 -0.40
N LEU A 94 20.14 1.89 -0.08
CA LEU A 94 19.69 1.70 1.30
C LEU A 94 20.26 0.42 1.96
N CYS A 95 20.55 -0.62 1.17
CA CYS A 95 21.03 -1.90 1.68
C CYS A 95 22.56 -2.03 1.79
N THR A 96 23.29 -0.94 1.52
CA THR A 96 24.77 -0.91 1.59
C THR A 96 25.28 -1.26 2.98
N ASP A 97 24.67 -0.67 4.00
CA ASP A 97 25.21 -0.66 5.37
C ASP A 97 24.39 -1.45 6.39
N ARG A 98 23.13 -1.72 6.07
CA ARG A 98 22.17 -2.34 6.99
C ARG A 98 21.21 -3.26 6.23
N PRO A 99 20.61 -4.24 6.91
CA PRO A 99 19.53 -5.01 6.32
C PRO A 99 18.35 -4.10 6.01
N VAL A 100 17.78 -4.26 4.81
CA VAL A 100 16.56 -3.56 4.39
C VAL A 100 15.47 -4.59 4.17
N TYR A 101 14.30 -4.33 4.74
CA TYR A 101 13.09 -5.10 4.55
C TYR A 101 12.05 -4.22 3.88
N ALA A 102 11.37 -4.76 2.88
CA ALA A 102 10.16 -4.19 2.33
C ALA A 102 9.12 -5.29 2.22
N PHE A 103 7.87 -4.97 2.46
CA PHE A 103 6.80 -5.94 2.33
C PHE A 103 5.54 -5.32 1.77
N ASP A 104 4.71 -6.16 1.17
CA ASP A 104 3.37 -5.77 0.77
C ASP A 104 2.48 -5.72 2.02
N LEU A 105 1.88 -4.56 2.32
CA LEU A 105 0.93 -4.40 3.41
C LEU A 105 -0.21 -5.44 3.29
N LEU A 106 -0.77 -5.87 4.42
CA LEU A 106 -1.93 -6.76 4.43
C LEU A 106 -3.04 -6.18 3.55
N GLY A 107 -3.68 -6.97 2.68
CA GLY A 107 -4.64 -6.45 1.70
C GLY A 107 -4.04 -5.99 0.36
N PHE A 108 -2.71 -5.85 0.26
CA PHE A 108 -2.03 -5.32 -0.92
C PHE A 108 -1.08 -6.33 -1.57
N GLY A 109 -0.64 -6.00 -2.79
CA GLY A 109 0.36 -6.75 -3.54
C GLY A 109 0.11 -8.27 -3.53
N ARG A 110 1.09 -9.02 -3.04
CA ARG A 110 1.05 -10.49 -2.96
C ARG A 110 0.81 -11.00 -1.53
N SER A 111 0.54 -10.11 -0.59
CA SER A 111 0.09 -10.46 0.76
C SER A 111 -1.36 -10.96 0.75
N SER A 112 -1.75 -11.62 1.84
CA SER A 112 -3.12 -12.05 2.05
C SER A 112 -4.09 -10.86 1.98
N ARG A 113 -5.31 -11.12 1.51
CA ARG A 113 -6.40 -10.14 1.44
C ARG A 113 -7.56 -10.58 2.33
N PRO A 114 -7.39 -10.57 3.67
CA PRO A 114 -8.50 -10.87 4.56
C PRO A 114 -9.56 -9.78 4.43
N ARG A 115 -10.76 -10.10 4.93
CA ARG A 115 -11.80 -9.09 5.10
C ARG A 115 -11.42 -8.23 6.31
N PHE A 116 -11.17 -6.96 6.06
CA PHE A 116 -10.99 -5.97 7.13
C PHE A 116 -12.33 -5.63 7.78
N ASP A 117 -12.27 -5.10 9.00
CA ASP A 117 -13.45 -4.56 9.65
C ASP A 117 -14.01 -3.34 8.87
N SER A 118 -15.31 -3.09 9.05
CA SER A 118 -15.98 -1.92 8.50
C SER A 118 -15.72 -0.65 9.32
N ASP A 119 -15.40 -0.81 10.60
CA ASP A 119 -14.97 0.31 11.44
C ASP A 119 -13.54 0.73 11.07
N ALA A 120 -13.32 2.04 10.98
CA ALA A 120 -12.06 2.59 10.52
C ALA A 120 -10.91 2.40 11.52
N GLU A 121 -11.20 2.51 12.82
CA GLU A 121 -10.20 2.34 13.88
C GLU A 121 -9.81 0.87 14.00
N GLU A 122 -10.78 -0.03 13.92
CA GLU A 122 -10.49 -1.46 13.92
C GLU A 122 -9.73 -1.91 12.67
N ALA A 123 -10.07 -1.37 11.49
CA ALA A 123 -9.30 -1.62 10.27
C ALA A 123 -7.85 -1.11 10.39
N GLU A 124 -7.64 0.09 10.93
CA GLU A 124 -6.30 0.62 11.22
C GLU A 124 -5.53 -0.29 12.18
N ASN A 125 -6.17 -0.71 13.28
CA ASN A 125 -5.57 -1.64 14.23
C ASN A 125 -5.16 -2.96 13.55
N GLN A 126 -5.98 -3.51 12.66
CA GLN A 126 -5.64 -4.71 11.89
C GLN A 126 -4.39 -4.53 11.02
N PHE A 127 -4.22 -3.36 10.39
CA PHE A 127 -2.98 -3.04 9.68
C PHE A 127 -1.79 -2.98 10.64
N VAL A 128 -1.91 -2.24 11.74
CA VAL A 128 -0.83 -2.04 12.71
C VAL A 128 -0.39 -3.35 13.37
N GLU A 129 -1.34 -4.18 13.82
CA GLU A 129 -1.06 -5.51 14.37
C GLU A 129 -0.38 -6.42 13.34
N SER A 130 -0.78 -6.36 12.06
CA SER A 130 -0.12 -7.15 11.02
C SER A 130 1.37 -6.80 10.86
N ILE A 131 1.74 -5.54 11.08
CA ILE A 131 3.14 -5.07 11.08
C ILE A 131 3.88 -5.62 12.31
N GLU A 132 3.24 -5.63 13.48
CA GLU A 132 3.84 -6.17 14.71
C GLU A 132 4.05 -7.68 14.64
N GLU A 133 3.04 -8.43 14.18
CA GLU A 133 3.14 -9.87 13.99
C GLU A 133 4.22 -10.22 12.96
N TRP A 134 4.29 -9.47 11.85
CA TRP A 134 5.36 -9.60 10.86
C TRP A 134 6.74 -9.36 11.47
N ARG A 135 6.91 -8.29 12.26
CA ARG A 135 8.17 -7.96 12.94
C ARG A 135 8.58 -9.09 13.90
N CYS A 136 7.62 -9.61 14.68
CA CYS A 136 7.83 -10.69 15.63
C CYS A 136 8.22 -12.00 14.91
N ALA A 137 7.53 -12.34 13.82
CA ALA A 137 7.81 -13.54 13.03
C ALA A 137 9.23 -13.52 12.43
N LEU A 138 9.76 -12.34 12.11
CA LEU A 138 11.13 -12.16 11.65
C LEU A 138 12.16 -12.00 12.78
N GLY A 139 11.72 -11.95 14.05
CA GLY A 139 12.59 -11.82 15.22
C GLY A 139 13.31 -10.46 15.31
N LEU A 140 12.75 -9.40 14.72
CA LEU A 140 13.40 -8.09 14.65
C LEU A 140 13.12 -7.28 15.93
N ASP A 141 14.03 -7.23 16.89
CA ASP A 141 13.78 -6.53 18.17
C ASP A 141 13.43 -5.04 18.01
N LYS A 142 14.24 -4.30 17.24
CA LYS A 142 14.07 -2.86 16.98
C LYS A 142 14.34 -2.54 15.51
N VAL A 143 13.58 -1.61 14.94
CA VAL A 143 13.64 -1.27 13.51
C VAL A 143 13.74 0.24 13.28
N ILE A 144 14.19 0.65 12.10
CA ILE A 144 13.90 1.98 11.54
C ILE A 144 12.69 1.80 10.63
N LEU A 145 11.63 2.59 10.83
CA LEU A 145 10.46 2.55 9.96
C LEU A 145 10.51 3.73 8.99
N LEU A 146 10.37 3.41 7.70
CA LEU A 146 10.16 4.39 6.65
C LEU A 146 8.83 4.09 5.98
N GLY A 147 7.93 5.07 5.96
CA GLY A 147 6.61 4.93 5.34
C GLY A 147 6.32 6.01 4.32
N HIS A 148 5.78 5.59 3.16
CA HIS A 148 5.28 6.50 2.13
C HIS A 148 3.75 6.56 2.11
N ASN A 149 3.16 7.76 2.11
CA ASN A 149 1.70 7.95 2.01
C ASN A 149 0.93 7.14 3.09
N LEU A 150 0.10 6.17 2.71
CA LEU A 150 -0.58 5.26 3.66
C LEU A 150 0.42 4.51 4.55
N GLY A 151 1.55 4.08 3.99
CA GLY A 151 2.62 3.45 4.78
C GLY A 151 3.22 4.42 5.79
N GLY A 152 3.24 5.73 5.51
CA GLY A 152 3.65 6.78 6.44
C GLY A 152 2.68 6.93 7.61
N PHE A 153 1.38 6.97 7.31
CA PHE A 153 0.32 6.95 8.31
C PHE A 153 0.44 5.73 9.24
N LEU A 154 0.52 4.53 8.66
CA LEU A 154 0.64 3.29 9.42
C LEU A 154 1.95 3.19 10.20
N ALA A 155 3.06 3.69 9.66
CA ALA A 155 4.34 3.74 10.39
C ALA A 155 4.26 4.64 11.63
N ALA A 156 3.55 5.77 11.53
CA ALA A 156 3.31 6.65 12.66
C ALA A 156 2.39 6.01 13.71
N ALA A 157 1.25 5.45 13.29
CA ALA A 157 0.33 4.73 14.17
C ALA A 157 1.02 3.57 14.90
N TYR A 158 1.81 2.77 14.17
CA TYR A 158 2.62 1.69 14.75
C TYR A 158 3.64 2.24 15.76
N SER A 159 4.31 3.35 15.46
CA SER A 159 5.30 3.95 16.37
C SER A 159 4.68 4.46 17.67
N LEU A 160 3.44 4.96 17.60
CA LEU A 160 2.68 5.37 18.78
C LEU A 160 2.27 4.18 19.65
N LYS A 161 1.87 3.06 19.02
CA LYS A 161 1.46 1.83 19.72
C LYS A 161 2.64 1.05 20.30
N TYR A 162 3.77 1.00 19.59
CA TYR A 162 4.98 0.25 19.96
C TYR A 162 6.25 1.11 19.96
N PRO A 163 6.33 2.17 20.80
CA PRO A 163 7.44 3.13 20.77
C PRO A 163 8.80 2.51 21.09
N SER A 164 8.85 1.42 21.87
CA SER A 164 10.09 0.70 22.18
C SER A 164 10.67 -0.08 21.00
N ARG A 165 9.86 -0.36 19.96
CA ARG A 165 10.24 -1.16 18.77
C ARG A 165 10.77 -0.32 17.63
N VAL A 166 10.55 1.00 17.68
CA VAL A 166 10.99 1.92 16.63
C VAL A 166 12.16 2.75 17.14
N SER A 167 13.28 2.69 16.42
CA SER A 167 14.45 3.52 16.72
C SER A 167 14.36 4.90 16.06
N HIS A 168 13.87 4.95 14.83
CA HIS A 168 13.68 6.16 14.04
C HIS A 168 12.45 5.97 13.14
N LEU A 169 11.71 7.05 12.94
CA LEU A 169 10.57 7.11 12.03
C LEU A 169 10.90 8.10 10.90
N ILE A 170 10.77 7.65 9.66
CA ILE A 170 10.98 8.44 8.44
C ILE A 170 9.66 8.48 7.69
N LEU A 171 9.13 9.69 7.48
CA LEU A 171 7.85 9.91 6.80
C LEU A 171 8.11 10.55 5.44
N VAL A 172 7.61 9.91 4.38
CA VAL A 172 7.68 10.41 3.01
C VAL A 172 6.27 10.70 2.55
N GLU A 173 5.90 11.98 2.45
CA GLU A 173 4.55 12.41 2.04
C GLU A 173 3.42 11.63 2.76
N PRO A 174 3.39 11.58 4.11
CA PRO A 174 2.50 10.69 4.84
C PRO A 174 1.03 11.15 4.73
N TRP A 175 0.10 10.18 4.59
CA TRP A 175 -1.33 10.47 4.67
C TRP A 175 -1.68 10.95 6.09
N GLY A 176 -2.53 11.97 6.20
CA GLY A 176 -3.22 12.27 7.46
C GLY A 176 -2.46 13.25 8.35
N PHE A 177 -1.43 13.85 7.79
CA PHE A 177 -0.69 14.95 8.39
C PHE A 177 -1.10 16.24 7.66
N PRO A 178 -2.19 16.91 8.09
CA PRO A 178 -2.57 18.18 7.49
C PRO A 178 -1.46 19.20 7.71
N GLU A 179 -1.36 20.16 6.80
CA GLU A 179 -0.48 21.31 6.98
C GLU A 179 -0.81 21.98 8.31
N ARG A 180 0.23 22.43 9.02
CA ARG A 180 0.04 23.14 10.29
C ARG A 180 -0.88 24.34 9.99
N PRO A 181 -2.07 24.42 10.60
CA PRO A 181 -2.98 25.50 10.32
C PRO A 181 -2.28 26.82 10.64
N ASP A 182 -2.31 27.77 9.71
CA ASP A 182 -1.89 29.13 10.01
C ASP A 182 -2.80 29.64 11.13
N LEU A 183 -2.21 30.24 12.17
CA LEU A 183 -2.96 30.75 13.32
C LEU A 183 -3.99 31.80 12.86
N ALA A 184 -3.75 32.45 11.71
CA ALA A 184 -4.67 33.39 11.09
C ALA A 184 -5.91 32.76 10.42
N ASP A 185 -5.89 31.46 10.15
CA ASP A 185 -6.97 30.74 9.42
C ASP A 185 -7.94 30.00 10.36
N GLN A 186 -7.63 29.88 11.65
CA GLN A 186 -8.52 29.25 12.63
C GLN A 186 -9.82 30.03 12.88
N ASP A 187 -9.82 31.34 12.61
CA ASP A 187 -10.94 32.24 12.90
C ASP A 187 -11.76 32.70 11.68
N ARG A 188 -11.52 32.11 10.50
CA ARG A 188 -12.28 32.45 9.28
C ARG A 188 -13.30 31.35 8.98
N PRO A 189 -14.54 31.42 9.52
CA PRO A 189 -15.57 30.46 9.14
C PRO A 189 -15.79 30.56 7.64
N ILE A 190 -15.65 29.43 6.94
CA ILE A 190 -15.92 29.35 5.50
C ILE A 190 -17.33 29.91 5.27
N PRO A 191 -17.48 31.02 4.53
CA PRO A 191 -18.78 31.64 4.29
C PRO A 191 -19.77 30.61 3.74
N VAL A 192 -21.01 30.67 4.22
CA VAL A 192 -22.07 29.68 3.88
C VAL A 192 -22.23 29.52 2.38
N TRP A 193 -22.07 30.59 1.60
CA TRP A 193 -22.14 30.54 0.14
C TRP A 193 -20.99 29.75 -0.50
N ILE A 194 -19.78 29.76 0.06
CA ILE A 194 -18.66 28.93 -0.42
C ILE A 194 -18.94 27.46 -0.12
N ARG A 195 -19.50 27.15 1.06
CA ARG A 195 -19.93 25.78 1.40
C ARG A 195 -21.05 25.28 0.49
N ALA A 196 -22.03 26.13 0.19
CA ALA A 196 -23.12 25.82 -0.73
C ALA A 196 -22.61 25.63 -2.16
N LEU A 197 -21.69 26.49 -2.62
CA LEU A 197 -21.04 26.36 -3.92
C LEU A 197 -20.20 25.08 -4.00
N GLY A 198 -19.42 24.76 -2.96
CA GLY A 198 -18.66 23.51 -2.87
C GLY A 198 -19.57 22.28 -2.93
N ALA A 199 -20.68 22.27 -2.19
CA ALA A 199 -21.69 21.21 -2.25
C ALA A 199 -22.32 21.06 -3.64
N ALA A 200 -22.63 22.18 -4.31
CA ALA A 200 -23.17 22.20 -5.67
C ALA A 200 -22.14 21.76 -6.73
N LEU A 201 -20.85 22.04 -6.50
CA LEU A 201 -19.74 21.66 -7.39
C LEU A 201 -19.14 20.27 -7.09
N THR A 202 -19.51 19.64 -5.98
CA THR A 202 -19.08 18.27 -5.63
C THR A 202 -19.39 17.24 -6.75
N PRO A 203 -20.57 17.26 -7.41
CA PRO A 203 -20.82 16.43 -8.60
C PRO A 203 -19.99 16.83 -9.84
N PHE A 204 -19.33 17.99 -9.84
CA PHE A 204 -18.44 18.49 -10.90
C PHE A 204 -16.95 18.32 -10.57
N ASN A 205 -16.59 17.38 -9.68
CA ASN A 205 -15.20 16.94 -9.56
C ASN A 205 -14.70 16.50 -10.96
N PRO A 206 -13.50 16.90 -11.43
CA PRO A 206 -12.96 16.42 -12.71
C PRO A 206 -12.91 14.88 -12.78
N LEU A 207 -12.75 14.22 -11.64
CA LEU A 207 -12.87 12.76 -11.51
C LEU A 207 -14.32 12.26 -11.60
N ALA A 208 -15.33 13.06 -11.27
CA ALA A 208 -16.74 12.73 -11.48
C ALA A 208 -17.10 12.73 -12.97
N SER A 209 -16.58 13.67 -13.76
CA SER A 209 -16.69 13.61 -15.22
C SER A 209 -16.01 12.38 -15.79
N LEU A 210 -14.81 12.01 -15.30
CA LEU A 210 -14.13 10.75 -15.66
C LEU A 210 -14.92 9.50 -15.21
N ARG A 211 -15.57 9.56 -14.05
CA ARG A 211 -16.37 8.46 -13.47
C ARG A 211 -17.73 8.30 -14.17
N ILE A 212 -18.31 9.38 -14.68
CA ILE A 212 -19.55 9.40 -15.49
C ILE A 212 -19.26 9.06 -16.96
N ALA A 213 -18.22 9.66 -17.54
CA ALA A 213 -17.88 9.45 -18.94
C ALA A 213 -17.32 8.04 -19.19
N GLY A 214 -16.78 7.40 -18.15
CA GLY A 214 -16.46 5.98 -18.15
C GLY A 214 -15.82 5.51 -19.48
N PRO A 215 -16.31 4.45 -20.12
CA PRO A 215 -15.72 3.88 -21.33
C PRO A 215 -15.67 4.81 -22.57
N PHE A 216 -16.40 5.93 -22.58
CA PHE A 216 -16.58 6.75 -23.79
C PHE A 216 -15.34 7.60 -24.11
N VAL A 217 -14.62 8.09 -23.09
CA VAL A 217 -13.40 8.91 -23.26
C VAL A 217 -12.25 8.06 -23.82
N VAL A 218 -12.13 6.79 -23.41
CA VAL A 218 -11.10 5.86 -23.89
C VAL A 218 -11.30 5.50 -25.38
N ARG A 219 -12.54 5.54 -25.88
CA ARG A 219 -12.89 5.24 -27.27
C ARG A 219 -12.53 6.36 -28.25
N GLN A 220 -12.46 7.61 -27.79
CA GLN A 220 -12.14 8.77 -28.63
C GLN A 220 -10.62 8.98 -28.78
N LEU A 221 -9.83 8.58 -27.77
CA LEU A 221 -8.36 8.71 -27.77
C LEU A 221 -7.63 7.57 -28.50
N SER A 222 -8.30 6.45 -28.79
CA SER A 222 -7.74 5.33 -29.57
C SER A 222 -7.93 5.48 -31.10
N ARG A 223 -8.42 6.63 -31.55
CA ARG A 223 -8.60 7.01 -32.97
C ARG A 223 -7.72 8.19 -33.40
N ILE A 224 -6.75 8.57 -32.57
CA ILE A 224 -5.68 9.52 -32.88
C ILE A 224 -4.37 8.75 -32.88
#